data_AF-A0A0F8Z9F6-F1
#
_entry.id   AF-A0A0F8Z9F6-F1
#
_cell.length_a   1.000
_cell.length_b   1.000
_cell.length_c   1.000
_cell.angle_alpha   90.00
_cell.angle_beta   90.00
_cell.angle_gamma   90.00
#
_symmetry.space_group_name_H-M   'P 1'
#
loop_
_entity.id
_entity.type
_entity.pdbx_description
1 polymer ?
#
loop_
_entity_poly.entity_id
_entity_poly.type
_entity_poly.pdbx_seq_one_letter_code
_entity_poly.pdbx_strand_id
1 'polypeptide(L)'
;MADMAHIAGLVAARIHPSPTPFADVVTSTTHKTLRGPRGGLILAKEDYTDVLNKEIFPGIQGGPLMHVIAAKAVAFKEALDESFIDYQVNIVKNAKSLAMHLMAAGLKLISDGTDNHMIIVDLRNLNITGKEAENTLSRSGITINKNSIPFE
;
A
#
# COMPACT_ATOMS: atom_id res chain seq x y z
N MET A 1 15.75 7.22 -0.60
CA MET A 1 14.71 6.72 0.32
C MET A 1 13.56 6.15 -0.51
N ALA A 2 12.97 5.03 -0.10
CA ALA A 2 11.74 4.50 -0.70
C ALA A 2 10.64 4.34 0.36
N ASP A 3 9.42 4.75 0.06
CA ASP A 3 8.25 4.43 0.90
C ASP A 3 7.45 3.31 0.23
N MET A 4 7.40 2.15 0.90
CA MET A 4 6.71 0.96 0.40
C MET A 4 5.36 0.72 1.08
N ALA A 5 4.79 1.70 1.79
CA ALA A 5 3.59 1.53 2.61
C ALA A 5 2.43 0.82 1.93
N HIS A 6 2.20 1.09 0.65
CA HIS A 6 1.13 0.49 -0.14
C HIS A 6 1.42 -0.95 -0.58
N ILE A 7 2.70 -1.30 -0.82
CA ILE A 7 3.11 -2.58 -1.41
C ILE A 7 3.85 -3.50 -0.44
N ALA A 8 3.99 -3.10 0.83
CA ALA A 8 4.78 -3.83 1.81
C ALA A 8 4.39 -5.31 1.97
N GLY A 9 3.09 -5.64 1.88
CA GLY A 9 2.65 -7.04 1.88
C GLY A 9 3.10 -7.82 0.65
N LEU A 10 3.04 -7.20 -0.53
CA LEU A 10 3.46 -7.81 -1.80
C LEU A 10 4.98 -8.03 -1.82
N VAL A 11 5.74 -7.09 -1.26
CA VAL A 11 7.19 -7.20 -1.08
C VAL A 11 7.54 -8.30 -0.09
N ALA A 12 6.84 -8.38 1.05
CA ALA A 12 7.04 -9.43 2.05
C ALA A 12 6.74 -10.83 1.47
N ALA A 13 5.71 -10.95 0.63
CA ALA A 13 5.38 -12.17 -0.10
C ALA A 13 6.30 -12.47 -1.31
N ARG A 14 7.29 -11.62 -1.59
CA ARG A 14 8.26 -11.78 -2.69
C ARG A 14 7.63 -11.81 -4.10
N ILE A 15 6.45 -11.23 -4.26
CA ILE A 15 5.75 -11.13 -5.56
C ILE A 15 5.85 -9.74 -6.20
N HIS A 16 6.49 -8.81 -5.50
CA HIS A 16 6.79 -7.47 -6.00
C HIS A 16 8.27 -7.15 -5.70
N PRO A 17 8.99 -6.48 -6.62
CA PRO A 17 10.38 -6.08 -6.38
C PRO A 17 10.58 -5.36 -5.05
N SER A 18 11.61 -5.77 -4.30
CA SER A 18 11.97 -5.16 -3.03
C SER A 18 12.84 -3.92 -3.26
N PRO A 19 12.53 -2.78 -2.63
CA PRO A 19 13.40 -1.59 -2.70
C PRO A 19 14.64 -1.71 -1.79
N THR A 20 14.64 -2.66 -0.85
CA THR A 20 15.67 -2.79 0.22
C THR A 20 17.10 -2.93 -0.31
N PRO A 21 17.39 -3.65 -1.40
CA PRO A 21 18.76 -3.74 -1.93
C PRO A 21 19.29 -2.42 -2.52
N PHE A 22 18.41 -1.47 -2.83
CA PHE A 22 18.78 -0.26 -3.60
C PHE A 22 18.67 1.02 -2.77
N ALA A 23 17.68 1.10 -1.87
CA ALA A 23 17.44 2.29 -1.07
C ALA A 23 18.23 2.27 0.24
N ASP A 24 18.83 3.40 0.61
CA ASP A 24 19.52 3.54 1.89
C ASP A 24 18.58 3.50 3.10
N VAL A 25 17.35 3.99 2.91
CA VAL A 25 16.26 4.02 3.89
C VAL A 25 14.96 3.63 3.20
N VAL A 26 14.24 2.68 3.80
CA VAL A 26 12.92 2.22 3.40
C VAL A 26 11.93 2.43 4.54
N THR A 27 10.88 3.21 4.29
CA THR A 27 9.78 3.41 5.24
C THR A 27 8.56 2.59 4.83
N SER A 28 7.74 2.20 5.81
CA SER A 28 6.45 1.59 5.51
C SER A 28 5.46 1.77 6.65
N THR A 29 4.17 1.83 6.30
CA THR A 29 3.11 1.52 7.27
C THR A 29 2.96 0.01 7.47
N THR A 30 2.36 -0.39 8.58
CA THR A 30 2.14 -1.80 8.94
C THR A 30 0.72 -2.32 8.66
N HIS A 31 -0.24 -1.45 8.34
CA HIS A 31 -1.69 -1.79 8.30
C HIS A 31 -2.31 -1.92 6.90
N LYS A 32 -1.58 -1.62 5.83
CA LYS A 32 -2.10 -1.71 4.46
C LYS A 32 -2.02 -3.16 3.96
N THR A 33 -1.32 -3.40 2.85
CA THR A 33 -1.14 -4.74 2.30
C THR A 33 -0.40 -5.69 3.25
N LEU A 34 0.38 -5.16 4.21
CA LEU A 34 1.04 -5.94 5.26
C LEU A 34 0.08 -6.45 6.37
N ARG A 35 -1.17 -5.98 6.39
CA ARG A 35 -2.27 -6.50 7.24
C ARG A 35 -2.00 -6.52 8.76
N GLY A 36 -1.11 -5.68 9.24
CA GLY A 36 -0.81 -5.50 10.67
C GLY A 36 -1.58 -4.34 11.33
N PRO A 37 -1.17 -3.94 12.55
CA PRO A 37 -1.80 -2.84 13.27
C PRO A 37 -1.46 -1.47 12.64
N ARG A 38 -2.17 -0.41 13.03
CA ARG A 38 -1.80 0.96 12.65
C ARG A 38 -0.45 1.34 13.29
N GLY A 39 0.53 1.67 12.46
CA GLY A 39 1.88 2.08 12.87
C GLY A 39 2.83 2.08 11.68
N GLY A 40 4.09 2.46 11.91
CA GLY A 40 5.16 2.47 10.91
C GLY A 40 6.37 1.62 11.28
N LEU A 41 7.25 1.42 10.31
CA LEU A 41 8.59 0.87 10.47
C LEU A 41 9.57 1.61 9.55
N ILE A 42 10.84 1.63 9.94
CA ILE A 42 11.96 2.18 9.18
C ILE A 42 13.02 1.09 9.08
N LEU A 43 13.37 0.70 7.86
CA LEU A 43 14.52 -0.13 7.55
C LEU A 43 15.60 0.77 6.96
N ALA A 44 16.84 0.61 7.38
CA ALA A 44 17.93 1.42 6.87
C ALA A 44 19.24 0.64 6.84
N LYS A 45 20.19 1.11 6.04
CA LYS A 45 21.59 0.69 6.15
C LYS A 45 22.14 1.08 7.52
N GLU A 46 23.13 0.32 8.00
CA GLU A 46 23.72 0.46 9.33
C GLU A 46 24.26 1.88 9.60
N ASP A 47 24.82 2.53 8.58
CA ASP A 47 25.34 3.91 8.66
C ASP A 47 24.29 4.95 9.12
N TYR A 48 22.99 4.63 8.99
CA TYR A 48 21.88 5.52 9.38
C TYR A 48 21.24 5.16 10.72
N THR A 49 21.64 4.05 11.37
CA THR A 49 20.96 3.55 12.58
C THR A 49 20.97 4.58 13.72
N ASP A 50 22.12 5.17 14.03
CA ASP A 50 22.25 6.11 15.15
C ASP A 50 21.47 7.41 14.94
N VAL A 51 21.54 7.98 13.73
CA VAL A 51 20.84 9.23 13.42
C VAL A 51 19.33 9.03 13.42
N LEU A 52 18.84 7.92 12.85
CA LEU A 52 17.41 7.61 12.82
C LEU A 52 16.86 7.31 14.21
N ASN A 53 17.56 6.50 15.01
CA ASN A 53 17.09 6.17 16.36
C ASN A 53 17.03 7.42 17.25
N LYS A 54 18.04 8.30 17.19
CA LYS A 54 18.05 9.57 17.94
C LYS A 54 16.91 10.50 17.51
N GLU A 55 16.63 10.57 16.21
CA GLU A 55 15.53 11.37 15.69
C GLU A 55 14.17 10.84 16.17
N ILE A 56 13.96 9.52 16.20
CA ILE A 56 12.72 8.94 16.73
C ILE A 56 12.59 9.19 18.23
N PHE A 57 13.64 8.91 19.00
CA PHE A 57 13.71 9.17 20.42
C PHE A 57 15.15 9.53 20.82
N PRO A 58 15.38 10.70 21.45
CA PRO A 58 14.40 11.59 22.08
C PRO A 58 13.84 12.70 21.16
N GLY A 59 14.06 12.66 19.84
CA GLY A 59 13.68 13.75 18.93
C GLY A 59 12.17 14.00 18.81
N ILE A 60 11.47 13.19 18.02
CA ILE A 60 10.07 13.47 17.62
C ILE A 60 9.01 12.62 18.35
N GLN A 61 9.42 11.60 19.11
CA GLN A 61 8.51 10.78 19.92
C GLN A 61 8.99 10.66 21.38
N GLY A 62 8.05 10.29 22.25
CA GLY A 62 8.30 9.95 23.65
C GLY A 62 8.26 8.43 23.88
N GLY A 63 7.42 7.99 24.83
CA GLY A 63 7.30 6.57 25.17
C GLY A 63 6.72 5.71 24.03
N PRO A 64 7.29 4.52 23.75
CA PRO A 64 6.81 3.65 22.68
C PRO A 64 5.47 3.00 23.01
N LEU A 65 4.63 2.78 21.99
CA LEU A 65 3.37 2.05 22.11
C LEU A 65 3.63 0.54 22.07
N MET A 66 4.02 -0.04 23.22
CA MET A 66 4.44 -1.46 23.30
C MET A 66 3.36 -2.45 22.85
N HIS A 67 2.07 -2.16 23.08
CA HIS A 67 0.95 -2.98 22.60
C HIS A 67 0.88 -3.02 21.06
N VAL A 68 1.20 -1.91 20.38
CA VAL A 68 1.30 -1.87 18.91
C VAL A 68 2.54 -2.63 18.43
N ILE A 69 3.67 -2.50 19.13
CA ILE A 69 4.90 -3.24 18.81
C ILE A 69 4.66 -4.75 18.91
N ALA A 70 3.97 -5.22 19.95
CA ALA A 70 3.60 -6.63 20.09
C ALA A 70 2.69 -7.10 18.94
N ALA A 71 1.68 -6.30 18.57
CA ALA A 71 0.80 -6.61 17.45
C ALA A 71 1.53 -6.64 16.09
N LYS A 72 2.56 -5.81 15.89
CA LYS A 72 3.42 -5.87 14.68
C LYS A 72 4.17 -7.20 14.61
N ALA A 73 4.70 -7.68 15.73
CA ALA A 73 5.41 -8.97 15.76
C ALA A 73 4.50 -10.13 15.34
N VAL A 74 3.23 -10.13 15.77
CA VAL A 74 2.22 -11.11 15.32
C VAL A 74 1.99 -11.00 13.82
N ALA A 75 1.77 -9.78 13.30
CA ALA A 75 1.56 -9.57 11.87
C ALA A 75 2.77 -9.99 11.01
N PHE A 76 4.00 -9.75 11.48
CA PHE A 76 5.20 -10.19 10.77
C PHE A 76 5.34 -11.71 10.77
N LYS A 77 4.95 -12.38 11.86
CA LYS A 77 4.88 -13.84 11.88
C LYS A 77 3.87 -14.37 10.86
N GLU A 78 2.68 -13.78 10.76
CA GLU A 78 1.70 -14.14 9.72
C GLU A 78 2.24 -13.89 8.31
N ALA A 79 2.98 -12.81 8.10
CA ALA A 79 3.55 -12.47 6.79
C ALA A 79 4.63 -13.46 6.31
N LEU A 80 5.17 -14.30 7.20
CA LEU A 80 6.11 -15.38 6.86
C LEU A 80 5.42 -16.69 6.47
N ASP A 81 4.10 -16.78 6.65
CA ASP A 81 3.33 -17.99 6.37
C ASP A 81 3.01 -18.13 4.87
N GLU A 82 2.97 -19.37 4.36
CA GLU A 82 2.64 -19.63 2.95
C GLU A 82 1.24 -19.13 2.59
N SER A 83 0.27 -19.22 3.50
CA SER A 83 -1.09 -18.72 3.29
C SER A 83 -1.14 -17.20 3.08
N PHE A 84 -0.16 -16.46 3.62
CA PHE A 84 -0.03 -15.02 3.36
C PHE A 84 0.47 -14.76 1.93
N ILE A 85 1.40 -15.57 1.42
CA ILE A 85 1.86 -15.46 0.03
C ILE A 85 0.70 -15.70 -0.93
N ASP A 86 -0.07 -16.76 -0.72
CA ASP A 86 -1.27 -17.06 -1.52
C ASP A 86 -2.29 -15.92 -1.49
N TYR A 87 -2.51 -15.33 -0.31
CA TYR A 87 -3.35 -14.15 -0.14
C TYR A 87 -2.87 -12.97 -1.00
N GLN A 88 -1.57 -12.66 -0.99
CA GLN A 88 -1.01 -11.56 -1.80
C GLN A 88 -1.08 -11.83 -3.30
N VAL A 89 -0.84 -13.08 -3.73
CA VAL A 89 -0.99 -13.47 -5.15
C VAL A 89 -2.43 -13.24 -5.61
N ASN A 90 -3.40 -13.61 -4.78
CA ASN A 90 -4.82 -13.40 -5.08
C ASN A 90 -5.20 -11.91 -5.13
N ILE A 91 -4.59 -11.06 -4.31
CA ILE A 91 -4.77 -9.60 -4.41
C ILE A 91 -4.41 -9.09 -5.81
N VAL A 92 -3.22 -9.45 -6.31
CA VAL A 92 -2.76 -8.98 -7.63
C VAL A 92 -3.61 -9.57 -8.76
N LYS A 93 -3.97 -10.86 -8.67
CA LYS A 93 -4.88 -11.50 -9.64
C LYS A 93 -6.25 -10.80 -9.69
N ASN A 94 -6.81 -10.49 -8.54
CA ASN A 94 -8.11 -9.81 -8.44
C ASN A 94 -8.03 -8.38 -8.99
N ALA A 95 -6.97 -7.64 -8.70
CA ALA A 95 -6.76 -6.30 -9.25
C ALA A 95 -6.64 -6.34 -10.79
N LYS A 96 -5.88 -7.29 -11.35
CA LYS A 96 -5.78 -7.47 -12.81
C LYS A 96 -7.12 -7.83 -13.45
N SER A 97 -7.88 -8.73 -12.81
CA SER A 97 -9.22 -9.10 -13.27
C SER A 97 -10.17 -7.89 -13.28
N LEU A 98 -10.19 -7.12 -12.18
CA LEU A 98 -11.01 -5.91 -12.09
C LEU A 98 -10.61 -4.88 -13.17
N ALA A 99 -9.31 -4.63 -13.34
CA ALA A 99 -8.81 -3.71 -14.37
C ALA A 99 -9.29 -4.11 -15.77
N MET A 100 -9.17 -5.39 -16.12
CA MET A 100 -9.64 -5.92 -17.40
C MET A 100 -11.13 -5.67 -17.63
N HIS A 101 -11.98 -5.96 -16.62
CA HIS A 101 -13.43 -5.78 -16.75
C HIS A 101 -13.84 -4.31 -16.81
N LEU A 102 -13.16 -3.42 -16.07
CA LEU A 102 -13.40 -1.98 -16.15
C LEU A 102 -13.06 -1.43 -17.54
N MET A 103 -11.92 -1.84 -18.11
CA MET A 103 -11.52 -1.45 -19.47
C MET A 103 -12.47 -2.01 -20.52
N ALA A 104 -12.90 -3.27 -20.40
CA ALA A 104 -13.90 -3.87 -21.29
C ALA A 104 -15.25 -3.15 -21.24
N ALA A 105 -15.60 -2.55 -20.09
CA ALA A 105 -16.77 -1.70 -19.92
C ALA A 105 -16.60 -0.26 -20.43
N GLY A 106 -15.45 0.06 -21.06
CA GLY A 106 -15.18 1.37 -21.65
C GLY A 106 -14.59 2.41 -20.71
N LEU A 107 -14.17 2.02 -19.50
CA LEU A 107 -13.46 2.91 -18.59
C LEU A 107 -11.99 2.98 -18.95
N LYS A 108 -11.43 4.20 -18.93
CA LYS A 108 -9.99 4.39 -19.11
C LYS A 108 -9.28 4.24 -17.77
N LEU A 109 -8.20 3.47 -17.75
CA LEU A 109 -7.34 3.36 -16.58
C LEU A 109 -6.06 4.17 -16.78
N ILE A 110 -5.53 4.76 -15.72
CA ILE A 110 -4.17 5.30 -15.76
C ILE A 110 -3.21 4.12 -15.93
N SER A 111 -2.22 4.25 -16.82
CA SER A 111 -1.25 3.22 -17.20
C SER A 111 -1.83 1.95 -17.87
N ASP A 112 -3.07 2.01 -18.35
CA ASP A 112 -3.72 0.93 -19.13
C ASP A 112 -3.76 -0.45 -18.42
N GLY A 113 -3.73 -0.46 -17.09
CA GLY A 113 -3.75 -1.69 -16.31
C GLY A 113 -3.30 -1.52 -14.86
N THR A 114 -2.76 -2.59 -14.29
CA THR A 114 -2.12 -2.59 -12.97
C THR A 114 -1.16 -3.76 -12.83
N ASP A 115 -0.03 -3.52 -12.18
CA ASP A 115 0.94 -4.54 -11.75
C ASP A 115 0.90 -4.80 -10.24
N ASN A 116 0.01 -4.13 -9.50
CA ASN A 116 -0.07 -4.22 -8.04
C ASN A 116 -1.53 -4.36 -7.57
N HIS A 117 -1.83 -3.89 -6.36
CA HIS A 117 -3.12 -4.03 -5.69
C HIS A 117 -4.11 -2.88 -5.96
N MET A 118 -3.73 -1.86 -6.73
CA MET A 118 -4.58 -0.68 -6.97
C MET A 118 -4.76 -0.34 -8.45
N ILE A 119 -5.84 0.37 -8.74
CA ILE A 119 -6.24 0.82 -10.07
C ILE A 119 -6.67 2.28 -9.93
N ILE A 120 -6.32 3.12 -10.92
CA ILE A 120 -6.81 4.50 -11.01
C ILE A 120 -7.62 4.63 -12.29
N VAL A 121 -8.87 5.07 -12.17
CA VAL A 121 -9.80 5.24 -13.29
C VAL A 121 -9.83 6.72 -13.69
N ASP A 122 -9.63 6.99 -14.98
CA ASP A 122 -9.83 8.31 -15.58
C ASP A 122 -11.31 8.46 -15.96
N LEU A 123 -12.00 9.38 -15.32
CA LEU A 123 -13.43 9.61 -15.46
C LEU A 123 -13.78 10.71 -16.47
N ARG A 124 -12.79 11.33 -17.12
CA ARG A 124 -13.02 12.45 -18.06
C ARG A 124 -13.89 12.04 -19.25
N ASN A 125 -13.77 10.79 -19.71
CA ASN A 125 -14.62 10.26 -20.79
C ASN A 125 -16.09 10.09 -20.39
N LEU A 126 -16.39 10.06 -19.08
CA LEU A 126 -17.75 10.02 -18.54
C LEU A 126 -18.26 11.40 -18.13
N ASN A 127 -17.43 12.45 -18.22
CA ASN A 127 -17.77 13.81 -17.81
C ASN A 127 -18.30 13.90 -16.36
N ILE A 128 -17.72 13.12 -15.45
CA ILE A 128 -18.00 13.19 -14.00
C ILE A 128 -16.70 13.36 -13.22
N THR A 129 -16.79 14.04 -12.08
CA THR A 129 -15.66 14.19 -11.16
C THR A 129 -15.47 12.94 -10.31
N GLY A 130 -14.25 12.74 -9.78
CA GLY A 130 -13.99 11.68 -8.81
C GLY A 130 -14.87 11.81 -7.56
N LYS A 131 -15.26 13.03 -7.16
CA LYS A 131 -16.15 13.26 -6.02
C LYS A 131 -17.58 12.79 -6.28
N GLU A 132 -18.10 13.00 -7.49
CA GLU A 132 -19.43 12.51 -7.88
C GLU A 132 -19.46 10.98 -7.96
N ALA A 133 -18.41 10.36 -8.51
CA ALA A 133 -18.28 8.91 -8.56
C ALA A 133 -18.21 8.30 -7.15
N GLU A 134 -17.35 8.85 -6.27
CA GLU A 134 -17.21 8.43 -4.86
C GLU A 134 -18.56 8.49 -4.12
N ASN A 135 -19.28 9.62 -4.22
CA ASN A 135 -20.56 9.79 -3.56
C ASN A 135 -21.63 8.83 -4.10
N THR A 136 -21.68 8.64 -5.43
CA THR A 136 -22.66 7.76 -6.09
C THR A 136 -22.44 6.30 -5.69
N LEU A 137 -21.20 5.82 -5.78
CA LEU A 137 -20.84 4.45 -5.40
C LEU A 137 -21.05 4.20 -3.91
N SER A 138 -20.76 5.19 -3.06
CA SER A 138 -21.01 5.09 -1.61
C SER A 138 -22.50 4.89 -1.29
N ARG A 139 -23.43 5.48 -2.06
CA ARG A 139 -24.88 5.25 -1.88
C ARG A 139 -25.29 3.82 -2.23
N SER A 140 -24.51 3.14 -3.07
CA SER A 140 -24.67 1.73 -3.41
C SER A 140 -23.85 0.79 -2.53
N GLY A 141 -23.23 1.28 -1.45
CA GLY A 141 -22.43 0.47 -0.53
C GLY A 141 -21.02 0.15 -1.03
N ILE A 142 -20.55 0.81 -2.09
CA ILE A 142 -19.21 0.62 -2.66
C ILE A 142 -18.31 1.76 -2.16
N THR A 143 -17.32 1.44 -1.33
CA THR A 143 -16.35 2.41 -0.82
C THR A 143 -15.14 2.52 -1.73
N ILE A 144 -14.93 3.72 -2.27
CA ILE A 144 -13.72 4.11 -3.02
C ILE A 144 -13.26 5.49 -2.52
N ASN A 145 -12.17 6.00 -3.08
CA ASN A 145 -11.75 7.38 -2.87
C ASN A 145 -11.48 8.08 -4.19
N LYS A 146 -11.82 9.38 -4.27
CA LYS A 146 -11.35 10.23 -5.37
C LYS A 146 -9.83 10.41 -5.30
N ASN A 147 -9.18 10.48 -6.45
CA ASN A 147 -7.74 10.74 -6.57
C ASN A 147 -7.50 11.72 -7.71
N SER A 148 -6.43 12.50 -7.60
CA SER A 148 -5.93 13.26 -8.73
C SER A 148 -5.28 12.36 -9.77
N ILE A 149 -5.38 12.77 -11.03
CA ILE A 149 -4.78 12.07 -12.18
C ILE A 149 -3.77 13.00 -12.88
N PRO A 150 -2.87 12.46 -13.73
CA PRO A 150 -2.00 13.31 -14.54
C PRO A 150 -2.81 14.27 -15.42
N PHE A 151 -2.39 15.53 -15.47
CA PHE A 151 -3.00 16.60 -16.27
C PHE A 151 -4.45 16.92 -15.88
N GLU A 152 -4.75 16.87 -14.57
CA GLU A 152 -5.95 17.42 -13.95
C GLU A 152 -5.79 18.91 -13.64
#